data_AF-A0A849HNH6-F1
#
_entry.id   AF-A0A849HNH6-F1
#
_cell.length_a   1.000
_cell.length_b   1.000
_cell.length_c   1.000
_cell.angle_alpha   90.00
_cell.angle_beta   90.00
_cell.angle_gamma   90.00
#
_symmetry.space_group_name_H-M   'P 1'
#
loop_
_entity.id
_entity.type
_entity.pdbx_description
1 polymer ?
#
loop_
_entity_poly.entity_id
_entity_poly.type
_entity_poly.pdbx_seq_one_letter_code
_entity_poly.pdbx_strand_id
1 'polypeptide(L)'
;MKKSEFNQENIKFFSTLALIHNVGDLGQNAIQNSKVDDDNDLGLISLESLIKRKRLNIASFMKNRDVSLRLESEIGQHAAWAFSHIYQYDYPNRKGQPASEIARIAHGIQHTSRVALYVPVFVELYRRHGDEEAKKLTAEDIKLLQIAALFHDSARENDGEDLWDGESGVLLYFYLTRVLGVNKDKAKLIAEATAN
;
A
#
# COMPACT_ATOMS: atom_id res chain seq x y z
N MET A 1 -22.79 -34.44 -6.25
CA MET A 1 -21.88 -33.35 -5.82
C MET A 1 -21.70 -32.40 -6.99
N LYS A 2 -22.32 -31.21 -6.94
CA LYS A 2 -22.12 -30.16 -7.96
C LYS A 2 -20.76 -29.50 -7.69
N LYS A 3 -19.89 -29.43 -8.71
CA LYS A 3 -18.66 -28.63 -8.67
C LYS A 3 -19.07 -27.17 -8.50
N SER A 4 -18.65 -26.54 -7.40
CA SER A 4 -18.84 -25.10 -7.20
C SER A 4 -17.93 -24.36 -8.17
N GLU A 5 -18.53 -23.58 -9.07
CA GLU A 5 -17.83 -22.61 -9.90
C GLU A 5 -17.21 -21.56 -8.98
N PHE A 6 -15.88 -21.62 -8.83
CA PHE A 6 -15.11 -20.62 -8.13
C PHE A 6 -15.06 -19.38 -9.04
N ASN A 7 -15.66 -18.30 -8.57
CA ASN A 7 -15.97 -17.09 -9.34
C ASN A 7 -14.68 -16.46 -9.93
N GLN A 8 -14.68 -16.20 -11.24
CA GLN A 8 -13.53 -15.74 -12.03
C GLN A 8 -13.06 -14.31 -11.68
N GLU A 9 -13.78 -13.58 -10.83
CA GLU A 9 -13.42 -12.19 -10.46
C GLU A 9 -12.23 -12.11 -9.49
N ASN A 10 -11.96 -13.16 -8.71
CA ASN A 10 -10.78 -13.22 -7.82
C ASN A 10 -9.45 -13.44 -8.57
N ILE A 11 -9.50 -13.69 -9.89
CA ILE A 11 -8.32 -13.93 -10.73
C ILE A 11 -7.68 -12.60 -11.18
N LYS A 12 -8.43 -11.50 -11.17
CA LYS A 12 -7.91 -10.18 -11.60
C LYS A 12 -6.83 -9.63 -10.67
N PHE A 13 -6.90 -9.92 -9.36
CA PHE A 13 -5.86 -9.53 -8.43
C PHE A 13 -4.50 -10.13 -8.83
N PHE A 14 -4.48 -11.39 -9.29
CA PHE A 14 -3.25 -12.10 -9.66
C PHE A 14 -2.78 -11.85 -11.09
N SER A 15 -3.66 -11.48 -12.04
CA SER A 15 -3.22 -11.19 -13.40
C SER A 15 -2.33 -9.95 -13.51
N THR A 16 -2.48 -8.99 -12.59
CA THR A 16 -1.62 -7.80 -12.51
C THR A 16 -0.23 -8.13 -11.94
N LEU A 17 -0.08 -9.23 -11.18
CA LEU A 17 1.22 -9.67 -10.64
C LEU A 17 2.15 -10.31 -11.70
N ALA A 18 1.64 -10.81 -12.82
CA ALA A 18 2.46 -11.45 -13.86
C ALA A 18 3.48 -10.49 -14.54
N LEU A 19 3.32 -9.16 -14.34
CA LEU A 19 4.27 -8.14 -14.80
C LEU A 19 5.49 -7.95 -13.88
N ILE A 20 5.50 -8.55 -12.68
CA ILE A 20 6.54 -8.34 -11.64
C ILE A 20 7.89 -8.98 -11.99
N HIS A 21 7.94 -9.94 -12.90
CA HIS A 21 9.15 -10.75 -13.14
C HIS A 21 10.17 -10.20 -14.14
N ASN A 22 10.00 -8.99 -14.70
CA ASN A 22 10.87 -8.48 -15.78
C ASN A 22 11.81 -7.31 -15.43
N VAL A 23 11.90 -6.87 -14.16
CA VAL A 23 12.67 -5.65 -13.79
C VAL A 23 13.89 -5.95 -12.89
N GLY A 24 14.22 -7.21 -12.63
CA GLY A 24 15.37 -7.58 -11.81
C GLY A 24 16.66 -7.65 -12.64
N ASP A 25 17.47 -6.58 -12.64
CA ASP A 25 18.93 -6.64 -12.43
C ASP A 25 19.60 -5.29 -12.75
N LEU A 26 19.70 -4.36 -11.79
CA LEU A 26 20.72 -3.29 -11.80
C LEU A 26 21.07 -2.82 -10.38
N GLY A 27 22.19 -3.35 -9.87
CA GLY A 27 23.30 -2.57 -9.29
C GLY A 27 23.05 -1.72 -8.03
N GLN A 28 23.53 -2.21 -6.89
CA GLN A 28 23.88 -1.38 -5.74
C GLN A 28 25.11 -0.51 -6.06
N ASN A 29 24.98 0.82 -5.95
CA ASN A 29 25.95 1.77 -5.36
C ASN A 29 25.69 3.21 -5.83
N ALA A 30 25.36 4.10 -4.88
CA ALA A 30 25.95 5.44 -4.72
C ALA A 30 25.05 6.29 -3.81
N ILE A 31 25.57 6.59 -2.61
CA ILE A 31 25.11 7.71 -1.80
C ILE A 31 25.69 8.97 -2.43
N GLN A 32 24.85 9.90 -2.89
CA GLN A 32 25.20 11.31 -2.96
C GLN A 32 23.93 12.18 -2.97
N ASN A 33 24.01 13.26 -2.18
CA ASN A 33 23.02 14.33 -2.08
C ASN A 33 22.56 14.81 -3.45
N SER A 34 21.36 14.42 -3.87
CA SER A 34 20.69 15.03 -5.02
C SER A 34 19.50 15.85 -4.54
N LYS A 35 19.37 17.02 -5.13
CA LYS A 35 18.25 17.93 -5.00
C LYS A 35 16.93 17.19 -5.20
N VAL A 36 15.90 17.78 -4.62
CA VAL A 36 14.49 17.43 -4.81
C VAL A 36 14.18 17.55 -6.31
N ASP A 37 14.47 16.50 -7.08
CA ASP A 37 14.15 16.43 -8.50
C ASP A 37 12.75 15.78 -8.64
N ASP A 38 11.94 16.46 -9.44
CA ASP A 38 10.48 16.42 -9.55
C ASP A 38 9.83 15.02 -9.61
N ASP A 39 8.96 14.77 -8.62
CA ASP A 39 8.01 13.66 -8.52
C ASP A 39 6.83 13.84 -9.52
N ASN A 40 7.08 13.77 -10.83
CA ASN A 40 6.02 13.91 -11.87
C ASN A 40 5.64 12.60 -12.60
N ASP A 41 6.19 11.45 -12.19
CA ASP A 41 6.14 10.23 -13.02
C ASP A 41 4.87 9.36 -12.86
N LEU A 42 3.90 9.84 -12.07
CA LEU A 42 2.56 9.27 -11.93
C LEU A 42 1.44 10.19 -12.46
N GLY A 43 1.79 11.34 -13.06
CA GLY A 43 0.79 12.29 -13.60
C GLY A 43 -0.18 12.85 -12.55
N LEU A 44 0.22 12.84 -11.27
CA LEU A 44 -0.67 12.87 -10.11
C LEU A 44 -0.42 14.12 -9.25
N ILE A 45 -1.52 14.60 -8.65
CA ILE A 45 -1.61 15.59 -7.56
C ILE A 45 -0.34 15.59 -6.70
N SER A 46 0.30 16.75 -6.52
CA SER A 46 1.45 16.90 -5.62
C SER A 46 1.15 16.24 -4.27
N LEU A 47 2.05 15.40 -3.77
CA LEU A 47 1.86 14.71 -2.49
C LEU A 47 1.48 15.66 -1.36
N GLU A 48 2.06 16.86 -1.33
CA GLU A 48 1.72 17.90 -0.37
C GLU A 48 0.25 18.33 -0.51
N SER A 49 -0.23 18.52 -1.74
CA SER A 49 -1.64 18.86 -1.99
C SER A 49 -2.59 17.71 -1.63
N LEU A 50 -2.18 16.46 -1.84
CA LEU A 50 -2.92 15.27 -1.41
C LEU A 50 -3.04 15.23 0.13
N ILE A 51 -1.91 15.31 0.84
CA ILE A 51 -1.86 15.32 2.31
C ILE A 51 -2.74 16.42 2.89
N LYS A 52 -2.65 17.64 2.34
CA LYS A 52 -3.48 18.78 2.74
C LYS A 52 -4.97 18.50 2.55
N ARG A 53 -5.38 17.98 1.38
CA ARG A 53 -6.79 17.64 1.11
C ARG A 53 -7.30 16.54 2.03
N LYS A 54 -6.47 15.53 2.33
CA LYS A 54 -6.78 14.45 3.26
C LYS A 54 -6.71 14.84 4.74
N ARG A 55 -6.36 16.10 5.05
CA ARG A 55 -6.20 16.62 6.41
C ARG A 55 -5.19 15.83 7.25
N LEU A 56 -4.18 15.27 6.59
CA LEU A 56 -3.09 14.56 7.24
C LEU A 56 -2.04 15.55 7.74
N ASN A 57 -1.30 15.17 8.80
CA ASN A 57 -0.24 16.01 9.33
C ASN A 57 1.00 15.99 8.42
N ILE A 58 1.18 17.05 7.63
CA ILE A 58 2.29 17.15 6.68
C ILE A 58 3.67 17.07 7.34
N ALA A 59 3.85 17.67 8.52
CA ALA A 59 5.14 17.67 9.21
C ALA A 59 5.52 16.27 9.69
N SER A 60 4.54 15.49 10.16
CA SER A 60 4.74 14.08 10.52
C SER A 60 5.02 13.23 9.30
N PHE A 61 4.22 13.41 8.23
CA PHE A 61 4.33 12.61 7.01
C PHE A 61 5.65 12.85 6.25
N MET A 62 6.11 14.11 6.22
CA MET A 62 7.35 14.52 5.55
C MET A 62 8.60 14.34 6.41
N LYS A 63 8.47 13.90 7.67
CA LYS A 63 9.64 13.67 8.52
C LYS A 63 10.45 12.53 7.91
N ASN A 64 11.60 12.89 7.33
CA ASN A 64 12.49 11.95 6.62
C ASN A 64 12.84 10.74 7.50
N ARG A 65 12.94 9.57 6.83
CA ARG A 65 13.34 8.24 7.33
C ARG A 65 13.24 8.10 8.84
N ASP A 66 12.22 7.37 9.28
CA ASP A 66 12.36 6.64 10.53
C ASP A 66 13.44 5.58 10.35
N VAL A 67 14.67 5.90 10.78
CA VAL A 67 15.86 5.05 10.60
C VAL A 67 15.69 3.68 11.27
N SER A 68 14.67 3.52 12.12
CA SER A 68 14.35 2.27 12.79
C SER A 68 13.48 1.32 11.96
N LEU A 69 12.70 1.83 11.00
CA LEU A 69 11.74 1.01 10.23
C LEU A 69 12.38 0.54 8.91
N ARG A 70 12.39 -0.77 8.70
CA ARG A 70 12.94 -1.41 7.49
C ARG A 70 11.87 -2.23 6.80
N LEU A 71 12.11 -2.64 5.56
CA LEU A 71 11.18 -3.49 4.82
C LEU A 71 10.92 -4.82 5.55
N GLU A 72 11.94 -5.36 6.20
CA GLU A 72 11.89 -6.64 6.92
C GLU A 72 11.23 -6.52 8.29
N SER A 73 10.88 -5.31 8.73
CA SER A 73 10.21 -5.11 10.01
C SER A 73 8.89 -5.90 10.07
N GLU A 74 8.49 -6.22 11.30
CA GLU A 74 7.22 -6.89 11.54
C GLU A 74 6.06 -6.07 10.97
N ILE A 75 5.05 -6.74 10.41
CA ILE A 75 3.92 -6.03 9.77
C ILE A 75 3.20 -5.10 10.76
N GLY A 76 3.21 -5.43 12.05
CA GLY A 76 2.68 -4.58 13.11
C GLY A 76 3.40 -3.24 13.25
N GLN A 77 4.69 -3.15 12.93
CA GLN A 77 5.44 -1.88 12.95
C GLN A 77 5.04 -0.99 11.76
N HIS A 78 4.85 -1.59 10.57
CA HIS A 78 4.31 -0.88 9.41
C HIS A 78 2.87 -0.39 9.69
N ALA A 79 2.04 -1.22 10.34
CA ALA A 79 0.69 -0.85 10.76
C ALA A 79 0.69 0.31 11.76
N ALA A 80 1.59 0.31 12.75
CA ALA A 80 1.73 1.40 13.71
C ALA A 80 2.12 2.72 13.01
N TRP A 81 3.01 2.65 12.01
CA TRP A 81 3.33 3.80 11.18
C TRP A 81 2.10 4.30 10.42
N ALA A 82 1.39 3.42 9.71
CA ALA A 82 0.21 3.79 8.94
C ALA A 82 -0.91 4.37 9.83
N PHE A 83 -1.09 3.85 11.04
CA PHE A 83 -2.03 4.41 12.01
C PHE A 83 -1.68 5.84 12.40
N SER A 84 -0.45 6.06 12.87
CA SER A 84 0.02 7.38 13.34
C SER A 84 0.08 8.44 12.23
N HIS A 85 0.14 8.03 10.97
CA HIS A 85 0.27 8.97 9.85
C HIS A 85 -1.03 9.13 9.04
N ILE A 86 -1.94 8.16 9.08
CA ILE A 86 -3.11 8.11 8.19
C ILE A 86 -4.37 7.74 8.96
N TYR A 87 -4.45 6.52 9.50
CA TYR A 87 -5.71 5.94 9.95
C TYR A 87 -6.22 6.47 11.30
N GLN A 88 -5.39 7.19 12.07
CA GLN A 88 -5.84 7.87 13.29
C GLN A 88 -6.66 9.13 13.00
N TYR A 89 -6.60 9.65 11.77
CA TYR A 89 -7.30 10.86 11.38
C TYR A 89 -8.67 10.53 10.78
N ASP A 90 -9.67 11.31 11.18
CA ASP A 90 -11.01 11.27 10.60
C ASP A 90 -10.97 11.44 9.08
N TYR A 91 -12.00 10.93 8.41
CA TYR A 91 -12.22 11.25 7.02
C TYR A 91 -12.37 12.76 6.79
N PRO A 92 -11.78 13.32 5.71
CA PRO A 92 -11.93 14.74 5.39
C PRO A 92 -13.38 15.13 5.10
N ASN A 93 -14.21 14.21 4.60
CA ASN A 93 -15.62 14.43 4.28
C ASN A 93 -16.57 13.69 5.24
N ARG A 94 -16.46 13.99 6.53
CA ARG A 94 -17.33 13.45 7.59
C ARG A 94 -18.73 14.12 7.67
N LYS A 95 -19.15 14.89 6.66
CA LYS A 95 -20.35 15.74 6.78
C LYS A 95 -21.59 14.90 7.15
N GLY A 96 -22.18 15.21 8.31
CA GLY A 96 -23.42 14.59 8.78
C GLY A 96 -23.28 13.33 9.62
N GLN A 97 -22.05 12.85 9.89
CA GLN A 97 -21.84 11.71 10.78
C GLN A 97 -21.42 12.20 12.19
N PRO A 98 -22.01 11.64 13.27
CA PRO A 98 -21.60 11.98 14.62
C PRO A 98 -20.11 11.64 14.82
N ALA A 99 -19.44 12.41 15.67
CA ALA A 99 -18.11 12.06 16.13
C ALA A 99 -18.14 10.67 16.79
N SER A 100 -17.35 9.76 16.27
CA SER A 100 -17.11 8.42 16.78
C SER A 100 -15.75 8.42 17.47
N GLU A 101 -15.61 7.62 18.50
CA GLU A 101 -14.33 7.44 19.19
C GLU A 101 -13.25 6.85 18.26
N ILE A 102 -13.67 6.10 17.23
CA ILE A 102 -12.81 5.51 16.20
C ILE A 102 -12.99 6.28 14.90
N ALA A 103 -11.91 6.88 14.39
CA ALA A 103 -11.92 7.77 13.22
C ALA A 103 -12.46 7.12 11.92
N ARG A 104 -12.15 5.83 11.71
CA ARG A 104 -12.51 5.05 10.52
C ARG A 104 -12.93 3.64 10.94
N ILE A 105 -14.22 3.43 11.17
CA ILE A 105 -14.73 2.17 11.74
C ILE A 105 -14.65 1.02 10.73
N ALA A 106 -15.10 1.24 9.50
CA ALA A 106 -15.15 0.19 8.48
C ALA A 106 -13.79 -0.01 7.80
N HIS A 107 -13.18 1.08 7.30
CA HIS A 107 -11.94 1.05 6.51
C HIS A 107 -10.74 1.64 7.27
N GLY A 108 -10.66 1.36 8.57
CA GLY A 108 -9.57 1.79 9.45
C GLY A 108 -8.43 0.77 9.57
N ILE A 109 -7.47 1.07 10.46
CA ILE A 109 -6.27 0.25 10.65
C ILE A 109 -6.58 -1.21 11.01
N GLN A 110 -7.66 -1.46 11.76
CA GLN A 110 -8.06 -2.82 12.12
C GLN A 110 -8.44 -3.65 10.90
N HIS A 111 -9.15 -3.04 9.94
CA HIS A 111 -9.53 -3.69 8.69
C HIS A 111 -8.30 -3.97 7.84
N THR A 112 -7.52 -2.96 7.51
CA THR A 112 -6.36 -3.12 6.61
C THR A 112 -5.28 -4.02 7.19
N SER A 113 -5.10 -4.02 8.52
CA SER A 113 -4.19 -4.97 9.19
C SER A 113 -4.64 -6.43 9.03
N ARG A 114 -5.96 -6.72 9.10
CA ARG A 114 -6.46 -8.09 8.86
C ARG A 114 -6.22 -8.50 7.41
N VAL A 115 -6.48 -7.61 6.45
CA VAL A 115 -6.22 -7.89 5.02
C VAL A 115 -4.75 -8.20 4.80
N ALA A 116 -3.83 -7.41 5.37
CA ALA A 116 -2.40 -7.64 5.29
C ALA A 116 -1.96 -9.00 5.89
N LEU A 117 -2.63 -9.48 6.94
CA LEU A 117 -2.35 -10.80 7.54
C LEU A 117 -2.84 -11.97 6.66
N TYR A 118 -3.85 -11.76 5.82
CA TYR A 118 -4.35 -12.80 4.92
C TYR A 118 -3.48 -13.01 3.68
N VAL A 119 -2.70 -12.00 3.26
CA VAL A 119 -1.82 -12.09 2.08
C VAL A 119 -0.94 -13.37 2.07
N PRO A 120 -0.10 -13.67 3.08
CA PRO A 120 0.73 -14.87 3.05
C PRO A 120 -0.09 -16.17 3.08
N VAL A 121 -1.26 -16.16 3.71
CA VAL A 121 -2.16 -17.32 3.75
C VAL A 121 -2.70 -17.62 2.36
N PHE A 122 -3.14 -16.59 1.62
CA PHE A 122 -3.60 -16.77 0.26
C PHE A 122 -2.47 -17.16 -0.67
N VAL A 123 -1.30 -16.51 -0.62
CA VAL A 123 -0.16 -16.91 -1.46
C VAL A 123 0.18 -18.39 -1.29
N GLU A 124 0.21 -18.88 -0.05
CA GLU A 124 0.45 -20.30 0.23
C GLU A 124 -0.69 -21.21 -0.25
N LEU A 125 -1.95 -20.78 -0.13
CA LEU A 125 -3.09 -21.50 -0.70
C LEU A 125 -2.94 -21.66 -2.22
N TYR A 126 -2.65 -20.58 -2.95
CA TYR A 126 -2.47 -20.62 -4.40
C TYR A 126 -1.29 -21.50 -4.82
N ARG A 127 -0.16 -21.44 -4.10
CA ARG A 127 0.98 -22.35 -4.32
C ARG A 127 0.60 -23.81 -4.22
N ARG A 128 -0.18 -24.19 -3.20
CA ARG A 128 -0.65 -25.57 -3.00
C ARG A 128 -1.58 -26.05 -4.11
N HIS A 129 -2.29 -25.13 -4.75
CA HIS A 129 -3.16 -25.41 -5.90
C HIS A 129 -2.42 -25.34 -7.25
N GLY A 130 -1.09 -25.18 -7.23
CA GLY A 130 -0.27 -25.23 -8.43
C GLY A 130 -0.22 -23.94 -9.24
N ASP A 131 -0.62 -22.80 -8.65
CA ASP A 131 -0.53 -21.50 -9.31
C ASP A 131 0.93 -21.09 -9.54
N GLU A 132 1.32 -20.92 -10.80
CA GLU A 132 2.71 -20.64 -11.18
C GLU A 132 3.15 -19.21 -10.82
N GLU A 133 2.24 -18.23 -10.80
CA GLU A 133 2.59 -16.85 -10.42
C GLU A 133 2.83 -16.76 -8.91
N ALA A 134 1.97 -17.38 -8.10
CA ALA A 134 2.15 -17.45 -6.65
C ALA A 134 3.45 -18.17 -6.24
N LYS A 135 3.89 -19.18 -7.02
CA LYS A 135 5.17 -19.87 -6.79
C LYS A 135 6.39 -18.98 -7.02
N LYS A 136 6.31 -18.02 -7.94
CA LYS A 136 7.42 -17.12 -8.25
C LYS A 136 7.59 -15.98 -7.24
N LEU A 137 6.54 -15.65 -6.47
CA LEU A 137 6.62 -14.59 -5.46
C LEU A 137 7.70 -14.88 -4.41
N THR A 138 8.60 -13.93 -4.19
CA THR A 138 9.62 -14.04 -3.15
C THR A 138 9.05 -13.64 -1.78
N ALA A 139 9.81 -13.87 -0.70
CA ALA A 139 9.43 -13.38 0.63
C ALA A 139 9.34 -11.84 0.67
N GLU A 140 10.20 -11.16 -0.08
CA GLU A 140 10.18 -9.71 -0.24
C GLU A 140 8.90 -9.25 -0.95
N ASP A 141 8.50 -9.93 -2.03
CA ASP A 141 7.27 -9.59 -2.75
C ASP A 141 6.04 -9.78 -1.87
N ILE A 142 5.98 -10.89 -1.11
CA ILE A 142 4.90 -11.11 -0.14
C ILE A 142 4.87 -9.98 0.89
N LYS A 143 6.01 -9.56 1.43
CA LYS A 143 6.09 -8.45 2.39
C LYS A 143 5.58 -7.14 1.78
N LEU A 144 5.98 -6.83 0.54
CA LEU A 144 5.50 -5.64 -0.17
C LEU A 144 3.99 -5.69 -0.43
N LEU A 145 3.43 -6.87 -0.75
CA LEU A 145 1.99 -7.06 -0.89
C LEU A 145 1.24 -6.91 0.44
N GLN A 146 1.83 -7.33 1.56
CA GLN A 146 1.25 -7.05 2.89
C GLN A 146 1.19 -5.55 3.16
N ILE A 147 2.25 -4.81 2.82
CA ILE A 147 2.29 -3.35 2.96
C ILE A 147 1.30 -2.69 2.00
N ALA A 148 1.16 -3.17 0.76
CA ALA A 148 0.15 -2.68 -0.18
C ALA A 148 -1.27 -2.86 0.37
N ALA A 149 -1.59 -4.06 0.87
CA ALA A 149 -2.85 -4.34 1.53
C ALA A 149 -3.11 -3.46 2.76
N LEU A 150 -2.06 -3.05 3.47
CA LEU A 150 -2.19 -2.12 4.60
C LEU A 150 -2.60 -0.70 4.15
N PHE A 151 -2.29 -0.32 2.90
CA PHE A 151 -2.52 1.02 2.35
C PHE A 151 -3.73 1.12 1.40
N HIS A 152 -4.38 0.02 1.00
CA HIS A 152 -5.43 0.05 -0.03
C HIS A 152 -6.56 1.06 0.26
N ASP A 153 -7.01 1.17 1.52
CA ASP A 153 -8.03 2.14 1.93
C ASP A 153 -7.46 3.48 2.46
N SER A 154 -6.16 3.73 2.33
CA SER A 154 -5.48 4.82 3.05
C SER A 154 -5.98 6.21 2.66
N ALA A 155 -6.34 6.39 1.40
CA ALA A 155 -6.82 7.66 0.87
C ALA A 155 -8.34 7.83 0.91
N ARG A 156 -9.11 6.88 1.45
CA ARG A 156 -10.58 7.02 1.52
C ARG A 156 -11.01 8.34 2.16
N GLU A 157 -12.08 8.94 1.62
CA GLU A 157 -12.68 10.17 2.16
C GLU A 157 -14.02 9.95 2.85
N ASN A 158 -14.57 8.73 2.78
CA ASN A 158 -15.75 8.26 3.50
C ASN A 158 -15.88 6.73 3.31
N ASP A 159 -16.93 6.14 3.88
CA ASP A 159 -17.26 4.72 3.77
C ASP A 159 -18.19 4.37 2.59
N GLY A 160 -18.46 5.33 1.69
CA GLY A 160 -19.23 5.12 0.47
C GLY A 160 -18.43 4.40 -0.62
N GLU A 161 -18.75 4.72 -1.87
CA GLU A 161 -18.06 4.18 -3.05
C GLU A 161 -16.54 4.34 -2.96
N ASP A 162 -15.81 3.32 -3.40
CA ASP A 162 -14.35 3.40 -3.46
C ASP A 162 -13.91 4.13 -4.72
N LEU A 163 -13.32 5.31 -4.55
CA LEU A 163 -12.90 6.19 -5.64
C LEU A 163 -11.47 6.71 -5.44
N TRP A 164 -10.73 6.15 -4.47
CA TRP A 164 -9.46 6.73 -4.02
C TRP A 164 -8.26 5.78 -4.12
N ASP A 165 -8.39 4.66 -4.84
CA ASP A 165 -7.32 3.67 -5.02
C ASP A 165 -6.04 4.30 -5.56
N GLY A 166 -6.15 5.17 -6.58
CA GLY A 166 -5.01 5.89 -7.14
C GLY A 166 -4.29 6.78 -6.11
N GLU A 167 -5.05 7.39 -5.20
CA GLU A 167 -4.49 8.23 -4.14
C GLU A 167 -3.88 7.39 -3.01
N SER A 168 -4.45 6.22 -2.72
CA SER A 168 -3.87 5.22 -1.83
C SER A 168 -2.53 4.72 -2.39
N GLY A 169 -2.44 4.49 -3.70
CA GLY A 169 -1.20 4.18 -4.42
C GLY A 169 -0.14 5.27 -4.26
N VAL A 170 -0.50 6.56 -4.35
CA VAL A 170 0.45 7.67 -4.11
C VAL A 170 0.99 7.67 -2.68
N LEU A 171 0.11 7.46 -1.68
CA LEU A 171 0.55 7.38 -0.27
C LEU A 171 1.49 6.19 -0.04
N LEU A 172 1.20 5.05 -0.67
CA LEU A 172 2.05 3.86 -0.62
C LEU A 172 3.40 4.10 -1.30
N TYR A 173 3.42 4.69 -2.49
CA TYR A 173 4.66 5.00 -3.21
C TYR A 173 5.60 5.88 -2.38
N PHE A 174 5.05 6.91 -1.73
CA PHE A 174 5.82 7.73 -0.80
C PHE A 174 6.39 6.90 0.36
N TYR A 175 5.57 6.06 0.99
CA TYR A 175 5.99 5.23 2.10
C TYR A 175 7.14 4.29 1.70
N LEU A 176 7.00 3.58 0.59
CA LEU A 176 8.00 2.65 0.08
C LEU A 176 9.33 3.35 -0.25
N THR A 177 9.28 4.49 -0.94
CA THR A 177 10.51 5.16 -1.41
C THR A 177 11.16 6.03 -0.33
N ARG A 178 10.39 6.81 0.42
CA ARG A 178 10.93 7.83 1.35
C ARG A 178 11.10 7.29 2.77
N VAL A 179 10.25 6.38 3.22
CA VAL A 179 10.36 5.78 4.56
C VAL A 179 11.23 4.53 4.50
N LEU A 180 10.90 3.58 3.62
CA LEU A 180 11.60 2.29 3.57
C LEU A 180 12.83 2.27 2.65
N GLY A 181 12.94 3.22 1.71
CA GLY A 181 14.06 3.26 0.77
C GLY A 181 14.03 2.16 -0.29
N VAL A 182 12.84 1.63 -0.61
CA VAL A 182 12.63 0.67 -1.70
C VAL A 182 12.96 1.35 -3.03
N ASN A 183 13.54 0.58 -3.96
CA ASN A 183 13.83 1.04 -5.31
C ASN A 183 12.55 1.61 -5.98
N LYS A 184 12.69 2.72 -6.71
CA LYS A 184 11.55 3.46 -7.29
C LYS A 184 10.71 2.62 -8.24
N ASP A 185 11.33 1.79 -9.09
CA ASP A 185 10.61 0.99 -10.08
C ASP A 185 9.75 -0.08 -9.38
N LYS A 186 10.34 -0.75 -8.38
CA LYS A 186 9.61 -1.72 -7.55
C LYS A 186 8.50 -1.05 -6.74
N ALA A 187 8.78 0.12 -6.17
CA ALA A 187 7.77 0.88 -5.42
C ALA A 187 6.60 1.34 -6.31
N LYS A 188 6.89 1.79 -7.53
CA LYS A 188 5.89 2.20 -8.53
C LYS A 188 4.98 1.04 -8.89
N LEU A 189 5.56 -0.13 -9.18
CA LEU A 189 4.80 -1.34 -9.50
C LEU A 189 3.87 -1.78 -8.37
N ILE A 190 4.35 -1.76 -7.12
CA ILE A 190 3.53 -2.11 -5.95
C ILE A 190 2.44 -1.06 -5.69
N ALA A 191 2.75 0.22 -5.90
CA ALA A 191 1.76 1.30 -5.80
C ALA A 191 0.66 1.18 -6.86
N GLU A 192 1.01 0.84 -8.10
CA GLU A 192 0.04 0.59 -9.18
C GLU A 192 -0.87 -0.60 -8.85
N ALA A 193 -0.34 -1.67 -8.24
CA ALA A 193 -1.16 -2.80 -7.79
C ALA A 193 -2.19 -2.42 -6.70
N THR A 194 -1.98 -1.31 -5.99
CA THR A 194 -2.93 -0.77 -5.01
C THR A 194 -3.94 0.17 -5.66
N ALA A 195 -3.63 0.70 -6.85
CA ALA A 195 -4.42 1.69 -7.57
C ALA A 195 -5.42 1.08 -8.58
N ASN A 196 -5.44 -0.26 -8.73
CA ASN A 196 -6.24 -1.02 -9.71
C ASN A 196 -7.15 -2.03 -9.01
#